data_AF-A0A7X0T5E9-F1
#
_entry.id   AF-A0A7X0T5E9-F1
#
_cell.length_a   1.000
_cell.length_b   1.000
_cell.length_c   1.000
_cell.angle_alpha   90.00
_cell.angle_beta   90.00
_cell.angle_gamma   90.00
#
_symmetry.space_group_name_H-M   'P 1'
#
loop_
_entity.id
_entity.type
_entity.pdbx_description
1 polymer ?
#
loop_
_entity_poly.entity_id
_entity_poly.type
_entity_poly.pdbx_seq_one_letter_code
_entity_poly.pdbx_strand_id
1 'polypeptide(L)'
;MFNRGLWYREWRNMRWILLGVAVLFFLGITLGLVTDADRWQSQKDYYESSAFLKQQNEDPEYKTTDEEMKTSLTVVYLAMPMYSNFVEAEYNEYLPFMFYFQVEMFFTLIKIAVFILGVLAVIFERYTRGNRFTASLPYKRTHIIGVKMIMGIATIILSYVASVAIGWSYFLAHVPKEYFQLDTSKFWVDIVGGLFTYILIFLVAILIGLLIGSPIAASVVAFGVMLIPNVLNPTMDNFYRFIWPDEGEAGMTNLLKFEDYINVFSPFSFESPSFKSVIFSVILSILMIIASLILYKKQHIERSGYLFAFPWVKWPFLVLFSLFVGMATANLAITDTELGFIGYLAWGIGATIASFILALYILNKMRGLFQMSKAN
;
A
#
# COMPACT_ATOMS: atom_id res chain seq x y z
N MET A 1 -4.75 -17.39 -26.99
CA MET A 1 -3.59 -17.87 -27.77
C MET A 1 -2.62 -16.72 -28.00
N PHE A 2 -1.35 -16.94 -27.67
CA PHE A 2 -0.28 -15.94 -27.53
C PHE A 2 0.01 -15.20 -28.85
N ASN A 3 -0.51 -13.98 -29.02
CA ASN A 3 -0.23 -13.16 -30.20
C ASN A 3 1.06 -12.36 -30.02
N ARG A 4 2.17 -12.86 -30.57
CA ARG A 4 3.51 -12.26 -30.41
C ARG A 4 3.55 -10.77 -30.75
N GLY A 5 2.80 -10.31 -31.75
CA GLY A 5 2.74 -8.91 -32.16
C GLY A 5 2.14 -7.99 -31.09
N LEU A 6 1.04 -8.41 -30.46
CA LEU A 6 0.42 -7.67 -29.36
C LEU A 6 1.36 -7.56 -28.15
N TRP A 7 1.96 -8.69 -27.76
CA TRP A 7 2.90 -8.74 -26.62
C TRP A 7 4.12 -7.85 -26.84
N TYR A 8 4.74 -7.91 -28.01
CA TYR A 8 5.91 -7.09 -28.33
C TYR A 8 5.57 -5.58 -28.32
N ARG A 9 4.38 -5.22 -28.81
CA ARG A 9 3.91 -3.83 -28.80
C ARG A 9 3.74 -3.30 -27.37
N GLU A 10 3.01 -4.04 -26.53
CA GLU A 10 2.81 -3.64 -25.13
C GLU A 10 4.12 -3.57 -24.37
N TRP A 11 5.00 -4.54 -24.58
CA TRP A 11 6.35 -4.54 -24.02
C TRP A 11 7.14 -3.30 -24.42
N ARG A 12 7.17 -2.95 -25.71
CA ARG A 12 7.90 -1.77 -26.19
C ARG A 12 7.40 -0.48 -25.55
N ASN A 13 6.09 -0.39 -25.28
CA ASN A 13 5.48 0.77 -24.64
C ASN A 13 5.80 0.85 -23.14
N MET A 14 5.86 -0.29 -22.45
CA MET A 14 5.98 -0.34 -20.98
C MET A 14 7.40 -0.65 -20.47
N ARG A 15 8.34 -1.11 -21.31
CA ARG A 15 9.65 -1.65 -20.89
C ARG A 15 10.42 -0.82 -19.87
N TRP A 16 10.41 0.51 -20.00
CA TRP A 16 11.16 1.39 -19.10
C TRP A 16 10.52 1.50 -17.72
N ILE A 17 9.18 1.57 -17.65
CA ILE A 17 8.49 1.57 -16.36
C ILE A 17 8.57 0.19 -15.69
N LEU A 18 8.53 -0.89 -16.47
CA LEU A 18 8.74 -2.25 -15.94
C LEU A 18 10.14 -2.41 -15.32
N LEU A 19 11.18 -1.92 -16.01
CA LEU A 19 12.54 -1.92 -15.49
C LEU A 19 12.69 -1.02 -14.25
N GLY A 20 12.09 0.18 -14.27
CA GLY A 20 12.10 1.08 -13.11
C GLY A 20 11.45 0.46 -11.88
N VAL A 21 10.32 -0.24 -12.04
CA VAL A 21 9.68 -0.99 -10.95
C VAL A 21 10.59 -2.09 -10.43
N ALA A 22 11.24 -2.86 -11.31
CA ALA A 22 12.17 -3.92 -10.90
C ALA A 22 13.35 -3.38 -10.10
N VAL A 23 13.95 -2.27 -10.54
CA VAL A 23 15.04 -1.59 -9.83
C VAL A 23 14.57 -1.10 -8.46
N LEU A 24 13.39 -0.50 -8.36
CA LEU A 24 12.89 -0.01 -7.07
C LEU A 24 12.57 -1.14 -6.09
N PHE A 25 12.08 -2.30 -6.56
CA PHE A 25 11.94 -3.48 -5.70
C PHE A 25 13.30 -3.92 -5.13
N PHE A 26 14.33 -3.96 -5.98
CA PHE A 26 15.67 -4.30 -5.54
C PHE A 26 16.21 -3.28 -4.52
N LEU A 27 16.09 -1.99 -4.80
CA LEU A 27 16.55 -0.93 -3.89
C LEU A 27 15.77 -0.91 -2.57
N GLY A 28 14.45 -1.07 -2.60
CA GLY A 28 13.63 -0.94 -1.40
C GLY A 28 13.53 -2.21 -0.53
N ILE A 29 13.71 -3.40 -1.11
CA ILE A 29 13.65 -4.66 -0.35
C ILE A 29 15.05 -5.26 -0.18
N THR A 30 15.79 -5.47 -1.28
CA THR A 30 17.10 -6.12 -1.17
C THR A 30 18.09 -5.25 -0.41
N LEU A 31 18.30 -4.00 -0.84
CA LEU A 31 19.24 -3.13 -0.12
C LEU A 31 18.75 -2.77 1.28
N GLY A 32 17.44 -2.68 1.48
CA GLY A 32 16.87 -2.49 2.82
C GLY A 32 17.22 -3.65 3.76
N LEU A 33 17.07 -4.91 3.32
CA LEU A 33 17.46 -6.09 4.10
C LEU A 33 18.98 -6.21 4.28
N VAL A 34 19.78 -5.76 3.31
CA VAL A 34 21.25 -5.64 3.48
C VAL A 34 21.55 -4.64 4.60
N THR A 35 20.90 -3.48 4.57
CA THR A 35 21.07 -2.43 5.60
C THR A 35 20.62 -2.92 6.98
N ASP A 36 19.55 -3.71 7.05
CA ASP A 36 19.09 -4.32 8.30
C ASP A 36 20.10 -5.37 8.83
N ALA A 37 20.79 -6.12 7.96
CA ALA A 37 21.85 -7.02 8.38
C ALA A 37 23.04 -6.24 8.99
N ASP A 38 23.42 -5.12 8.37
CA ASP A 38 24.49 -4.25 8.88
C ASP A 38 24.09 -3.62 10.22
N ARG A 39 22.81 -3.25 10.39
CA ARG A 39 22.27 -2.75 11.67
C ARG A 39 22.32 -3.81 12.76
N TRP A 40 21.91 -5.03 12.45
CA TRP A 40 21.99 -6.15 13.38
C TRP A 40 23.44 -6.36 13.85
N GLN A 41 24.40 -6.38 12.92
CA GLN A 41 25.81 -6.52 13.25
C GLN A 41 26.32 -5.35 14.09
N SER A 42 25.96 -4.12 13.73
CA SER A 42 26.33 -2.92 14.51
C SER A 42 25.78 -2.94 15.94
N GLN A 43 24.58 -3.48 16.15
CA GLN A 43 23.98 -3.62 17.47
C GLN A 43 24.73 -4.68 18.30
N LYS A 44 25.10 -5.79 17.68
CA LYS A 44 25.93 -6.81 18.31
C LYS A 44 27.30 -6.26 18.70
N ASP A 45 27.98 -5.59 17.76
CA ASP A 45 29.30 -4.99 17.98
C ASP A 45 29.26 -3.93 19.10
N TYR A 46 28.13 -3.22 19.25
CA TYR A 46 27.91 -2.28 20.34
C TYR A 46 27.89 -2.99 21.71
N TYR A 47 27.14 -4.09 21.85
CA TYR A 47 27.11 -4.87 23.10
C TYR A 47 28.46 -5.50 23.46
N GLU A 48 29.27 -5.84 22.46
CA GLU A 48 30.62 -6.37 22.65
C GLU A 48 31.69 -5.26 22.84
N SER A 49 31.30 -3.99 22.72
CA SER A 49 32.24 -2.87 22.78
C SER A 49 32.75 -2.59 24.19
N SER A 50 34.03 -2.20 24.27
CA SER A 50 34.64 -1.78 25.55
C SER A 50 33.92 -0.60 26.22
N ALA A 51 33.32 0.30 25.43
CA ALA A 51 32.56 1.44 25.93
C ALA A 51 31.27 0.98 26.63
N PHE A 52 30.52 0.07 26.01
CA PHE A 52 29.33 -0.51 26.60
C PHE A 52 29.67 -1.31 27.86
N LEU A 53 30.67 -2.20 27.80
CA LEU A 53 31.12 -2.97 28.97
C LEU A 53 31.57 -2.07 30.13
N LYS A 54 32.20 -0.93 29.84
CA LYS A 54 32.56 0.05 30.86
C LYS A 54 31.32 0.70 31.48
N GLN A 55 30.35 1.11 30.65
CA GLN A 55 29.09 1.68 31.12
C GLN A 55 28.32 0.71 32.02
N GLN A 56 28.23 -0.57 31.64
CA GLN A 56 27.57 -1.63 32.42
C GLN A 56 28.22 -1.87 33.80
N ASN A 57 29.51 -1.59 33.94
CA ASN A 57 30.25 -1.75 35.20
C ASN A 57 30.20 -0.51 36.10
N GLU A 58 30.13 0.69 35.52
CA GLU A 58 30.22 1.96 36.25
C GLU A 58 28.85 2.51 36.70
N ASP A 59 27.77 2.17 36.00
CA ASP A 59 26.44 2.72 36.28
C ASP A 59 25.38 1.62 36.53
N PRO A 60 25.03 1.34 37.80
CA PRO A 60 24.03 0.34 38.16
C PRO A 60 22.62 0.63 37.63
N GLU A 61 22.32 1.89 37.29
CA GLU A 61 21.00 2.32 36.81
C GLU A 61 20.76 1.93 35.35
N TYR A 62 21.82 1.79 34.54
CA TYR A 62 21.74 1.42 33.12
C TYR A 62 22.16 -0.02 32.84
N LYS A 63 22.10 -0.88 33.86
CA LYS A 63 22.53 -2.27 33.72
C LYS A 63 21.54 -3.06 32.85
N THR A 64 21.95 -3.36 31.63
CA THR A 64 21.22 -4.18 30.66
C THR A 64 21.49 -5.65 30.98
N THR A 65 20.44 -6.47 31.05
CA THR A 65 20.60 -7.90 31.33
C THR A 65 21.07 -8.68 30.10
N ASP A 66 21.73 -9.82 30.29
CA ASP A 66 22.12 -10.71 29.18
C ASP A 66 20.90 -11.18 28.36
N GLU A 67 19.77 -11.35 29.04
CA GLU A 67 18.49 -11.72 28.42
C GLU A 67 17.96 -10.59 27.54
N GLU A 68 17.95 -9.34 28.03
CA GLU A 68 17.56 -8.17 27.26
C GLU A 68 18.43 -7.98 26.00
N MET A 69 19.77 -8.09 26.15
CA MET A 69 20.69 -8.01 25.02
C MET A 69 20.41 -9.10 23.98
N LYS A 70 20.22 -10.34 24.42
CA LYS A 70 19.94 -11.47 23.53
C LYS A 70 18.59 -11.29 22.82
N THR A 71 17.55 -10.86 23.54
CA THR A 71 16.23 -10.64 22.96
C THR A 71 16.27 -9.54 21.92
N SER A 72 16.95 -8.42 22.18
CA SER A 72 17.09 -7.31 21.22
C SER A 72 17.80 -7.67 19.90
N LEU A 73 18.61 -8.74 19.91
CA LEU A 73 19.25 -9.31 18.72
C LEU A 73 18.44 -10.47 18.11
N THR A 74 17.41 -10.96 18.79
CA THR A 74 16.60 -12.10 18.32
C THR A 74 15.67 -11.64 17.20
N VAL A 75 15.70 -12.35 16.08
CA VAL A 75 14.88 -12.09 14.90
C VAL A 75 13.62 -12.96 14.98
N VAL A 76 12.50 -12.31 15.28
CA VAL A 76 11.19 -12.96 15.46
C VAL A 76 10.22 -12.61 14.33
N TYR A 77 10.14 -11.33 13.98
CA TYR A 77 9.18 -10.81 13.02
C TYR A 77 9.89 -10.13 11.84
N LEU A 78 9.39 -10.32 10.63
CA LEU A 78 9.85 -9.55 9.47
C LEU A 78 9.27 -8.13 9.48
N ALA A 79 7.97 -8.01 9.82
CA ALA A 79 7.34 -6.76 10.17
C ALA A 79 6.76 -6.89 11.57
N MET A 80 7.32 -6.13 12.51
CA MET A 80 6.89 -6.18 13.90
C MET A 80 5.45 -5.65 14.04
N PRO A 81 4.56 -6.39 14.71
CA PRO A 81 3.23 -5.87 15.05
C PRO A 81 3.35 -4.59 15.86
N MET A 82 2.48 -3.61 15.60
CA MET A 82 2.48 -2.34 16.32
C MET A 82 1.78 -2.43 17.67
N TYR A 83 0.94 -3.46 17.86
CA TYR A 83 0.15 -3.66 19.06
C TYR A 83 0.63 -4.89 19.84
N SER A 84 0.78 -4.71 21.15
CA SER A 84 1.25 -5.73 22.11
C SER A 84 0.37 -6.98 22.11
N ASN A 85 -0.90 -6.85 21.72
CA ASN A 85 -1.84 -7.97 21.62
C ASN A 85 -1.44 -9.04 20.59
N PHE A 86 -0.55 -8.70 19.64
CA PHE A 86 -0.07 -9.60 18.60
C PHE A 86 1.41 -9.97 18.76
N VAL A 87 2.06 -9.42 19.78
CA VAL A 87 3.42 -9.78 20.17
C VAL A 87 3.35 -10.92 21.18
N GLU A 88 4.21 -11.92 21.04
CA GLU A 88 4.25 -13.01 22.02
C GLU A 88 4.64 -12.47 23.40
N ALA A 89 4.06 -13.06 24.46
CA ALA A 89 4.17 -12.52 25.81
C ALA A 89 5.62 -12.36 26.30
N GLU A 90 6.53 -13.22 25.83
CA GLU A 90 7.97 -13.17 26.13
C GLU A 90 8.68 -11.92 25.57
N TYR A 91 8.10 -11.28 24.56
CA TYR A 91 8.65 -10.11 23.87
C TYR A 91 7.97 -8.79 24.25
N ASN A 92 7.02 -8.80 25.19
CA ASN A 92 6.33 -7.59 25.62
C ASN A 92 7.22 -6.70 26.51
N GLU A 93 8.14 -7.29 27.27
CA GLU A 93 9.06 -6.56 28.14
C GLU A 93 10.32 -6.11 27.37
N TYR A 94 10.86 -7.00 26.54
CA TYR A 94 12.04 -6.73 25.71
C TYR A 94 11.72 -7.00 24.24
N LEU A 95 11.84 -5.96 23.41
CA LEU A 95 11.49 -6.08 22.00
C LEU A 95 12.56 -6.82 21.20
N PRO A 96 12.16 -7.71 20.28
CA PRO A 96 13.09 -8.37 19.38
C PRO A 96 13.65 -7.40 18.34
N PHE A 97 14.63 -7.86 17.57
CA PHE A 97 15.21 -7.10 16.47
C PHE A 97 14.13 -6.65 15.48
N MET A 98 14.13 -5.36 15.18
CA MET A 98 13.18 -4.74 14.26
C MET A 98 13.81 -4.48 12.90
N PHE A 99 13.18 -4.98 11.85
CA PHE A 99 13.52 -4.59 10.49
C PHE A 99 13.00 -3.18 10.18
N TYR A 100 13.85 -2.40 9.52
CA TYR A 100 13.53 -1.02 9.17
C TYR A 100 13.40 -0.80 7.66
N PHE A 101 13.71 -1.78 6.80
CA PHE A 101 13.56 -1.61 5.34
C PHE A 101 12.17 -1.07 4.95
N GLN A 102 11.13 -1.43 5.71
CA GLN A 102 9.74 -1.00 5.50
C GLN A 102 9.47 0.50 5.72
N VAL A 103 10.32 1.20 6.47
CA VAL A 103 10.20 2.66 6.69
C VAL A 103 11.15 3.48 5.82
N GLU A 104 12.00 2.82 5.02
CA GLU A 104 12.94 3.52 4.17
C GLU A 104 12.25 4.20 2.96
N MET A 105 12.85 5.28 2.48
CA MET A 105 12.33 6.05 1.35
C MET A 105 12.11 5.17 0.11
N PHE A 106 13.07 4.29 -0.20
CA PHE A 106 12.99 3.42 -1.37
C PHE A 106 11.82 2.44 -1.29
N PHE A 107 11.47 1.96 -0.10
CA PHE A 107 10.31 1.10 0.10
C PHE A 107 9.00 1.83 -0.22
N THR A 108 8.87 3.09 0.21
CA THR A 108 7.72 3.94 -0.17
C THR A 108 7.66 4.19 -1.68
N LEU A 109 8.82 4.39 -2.32
CA LEU A 109 8.91 4.58 -3.77
C LEU A 109 8.43 3.34 -4.57
N ILE A 110 8.56 2.12 -4.04
CA ILE A 110 7.99 0.91 -4.67
C ILE A 110 6.47 1.07 -4.82
N LYS A 111 5.76 1.42 -3.73
CA LYS A 111 4.29 1.57 -3.74
C LYS A 111 3.87 2.58 -4.82
N ILE A 112 4.57 3.72 -4.88
CA ILE A 112 4.33 4.78 -5.87
C ILE A 112 4.62 4.29 -7.29
N ALA A 113 5.72 3.58 -7.52
CA ALA A 113 6.10 3.10 -8.84
C ALA A 113 5.14 2.02 -9.38
N VAL A 114 4.72 1.09 -8.51
CA VAL A 114 3.71 0.07 -8.84
C VAL A 114 2.38 0.72 -9.18
N PHE A 115 2.00 1.77 -8.45
CA PHE A 115 0.82 2.56 -8.76
C PHE A 115 0.95 3.26 -10.13
N ILE A 116 2.05 3.96 -10.38
CA ILE A 116 2.34 4.63 -11.66
C ILE A 116 2.33 3.64 -12.81
N LEU A 117 2.86 2.43 -12.63
CA LEU A 117 2.82 1.36 -13.62
C LEU A 117 1.38 1.03 -14.04
N GLY A 118 0.45 0.89 -13.08
CA GLY A 118 -0.96 0.63 -13.37
C GLY A 118 -1.66 1.79 -14.07
N VAL A 119 -1.35 3.04 -13.67
CA VAL A 119 -1.85 4.24 -14.35
C VAL A 119 -1.34 4.32 -15.79
N LEU A 120 -0.03 4.18 -16.01
CA LEU A 120 0.58 4.28 -17.34
C LEU A 120 0.12 3.17 -18.27
N ALA A 121 -0.17 1.97 -17.74
CA ALA A 121 -0.74 0.88 -18.54
C ALA A 121 -2.05 1.29 -19.25
N VAL A 122 -2.84 2.20 -18.66
CA VAL A 122 -4.16 2.59 -19.21
C VAL A 122 -4.21 4.04 -19.71
N ILE A 123 -3.74 4.99 -18.90
CA ILE A 123 -3.93 6.45 -19.13
C ILE A 123 -2.99 6.97 -20.23
N PHE A 124 -1.76 6.45 -20.32
CA PHE A 124 -0.77 6.96 -21.27
C PHE A 124 -1.23 6.85 -22.73
N GLU A 125 -1.93 5.76 -23.09
CA GLU A 125 -2.52 5.59 -24.42
C GLU A 125 -3.68 6.55 -24.71
N ARG A 126 -4.39 7.00 -23.67
CA ARG A 126 -5.46 7.98 -23.84
C ARG A 126 -4.89 9.37 -24.09
N TYR A 127 -3.87 9.75 -23.33
CA TYR A 127 -3.23 11.06 -23.46
C TYR A 127 -2.56 11.24 -24.83
N THR A 128 -1.87 10.20 -25.31
CA THR A 128 -1.21 10.19 -26.63
C THR A 128 -2.16 9.99 -27.82
N ARG A 129 -3.49 9.88 -27.59
CA ARG A 129 -4.50 9.45 -28.58
C ARG A 129 -4.24 8.08 -29.23
N GLY A 130 -3.20 7.36 -28.78
CA GLY A 130 -2.84 6.02 -29.23
C GLY A 130 -3.96 4.99 -29.00
N ASN A 131 -4.90 5.28 -28.09
CA ASN A 131 -6.06 4.43 -27.86
C ASN A 131 -6.95 4.26 -29.12
N ARG A 132 -7.00 5.26 -30.03
CA ARG A 132 -7.72 5.13 -31.31
C ARG A 132 -7.00 4.15 -32.26
N PHE A 133 -5.68 4.23 -32.32
CA PHE A 133 -4.85 3.29 -33.09
C PHE A 133 -4.91 1.88 -32.49
N THR A 134 -4.79 1.76 -31.17
CA THR A 134 -4.92 0.50 -30.44
C THR A 134 -6.29 -0.13 -30.64
N ALA A 135 -7.36 0.66 -30.66
CA ALA A 135 -8.70 0.16 -30.90
C ALA A 135 -8.97 -0.24 -32.36
N SER A 136 -8.21 0.32 -33.33
CA SER A 136 -8.28 -0.09 -34.74
C SER A 136 -7.51 -1.38 -35.04
N LEU A 137 -6.69 -1.86 -34.10
CA LEU A 137 -6.00 -3.14 -34.28
C LEU A 137 -6.99 -4.30 -34.28
N PRO A 138 -6.69 -5.40 -35.01
CA PRO A 138 -7.54 -6.59 -35.10
C PRO A 138 -7.48 -7.45 -33.83
N TYR A 139 -7.38 -6.83 -32.66
CA TYR A 139 -7.30 -7.49 -31.36
C TYR A 139 -8.54 -7.21 -30.52
N LYS A 140 -9.04 -8.25 -29.85
CA LYS A 140 -10.11 -8.09 -28.86
C LYS A 140 -9.61 -7.21 -27.72
N ARG A 141 -10.42 -6.22 -27.31
CA ARG A 141 -10.07 -5.28 -26.22
C ARG A 141 -9.68 -6.00 -24.92
N THR A 142 -10.37 -7.08 -24.57
CA THR A 142 -10.05 -7.90 -23.39
C THR A 142 -8.66 -8.51 -23.44
N HIS A 143 -8.15 -8.83 -24.64
CA HIS A 143 -6.78 -9.35 -24.80
C HIS A 143 -5.75 -8.24 -24.62
N ILE A 144 -6.04 -7.03 -25.11
CA ILE A 144 -5.13 -5.87 -24.97
C ILE A 144 -4.91 -5.55 -23.48
N ILE A 145 -5.99 -5.34 -22.72
CA ILE A 145 -5.87 -5.07 -21.28
C ILE A 145 -5.35 -6.29 -20.51
N GLY A 146 -5.70 -7.51 -20.94
CA GLY A 146 -5.20 -8.75 -20.34
C GLY A 146 -3.68 -8.87 -20.43
N VAL A 147 -3.08 -8.58 -21.59
CA VAL A 147 -1.62 -8.58 -21.77
C VAL A 147 -0.97 -7.54 -20.85
N LYS A 148 -1.51 -6.32 -20.78
CA LYS A 148 -0.99 -5.27 -19.89
C LYS A 148 -1.02 -5.67 -18.42
N MET A 149 -2.13 -6.25 -17.97
CA MET A 149 -2.26 -6.77 -16.60
C MET A 149 -1.27 -7.88 -16.33
N ILE A 150 -1.15 -8.87 -17.22
CA ILE A 150 -0.20 -9.98 -17.03
C ILE A 150 1.24 -9.45 -16.99
N MET A 151 1.60 -8.52 -17.87
CA MET A 151 2.93 -7.91 -17.88
C MET A 151 3.25 -7.17 -16.58
N GLY A 152 2.31 -6.37 -16.07
CA GLY A 152 2.50 -5.67 -14.80
C GLY A 152 2.57 -6.62 -13.61
N ILE A 153 1.62 -7.55 -13.50
CA ILE A 153 1.58 -8.56 -12.43
C ILE A 153 2.83 -9.43 -12.44
N ALA A 154 3.25 -9.93 -13.62
CA ALA A 154 4.46 -10.74 -13.73
C ALA A 154 5.71 -9.95 -13.31
N THR A 155 5.79 -8.67 -13.67
CA THR A 155 6.90 -7.80 -13.26
C THR A 155 6.93 -7.62 -11.75
N ILE A 156 5.77 -7.38 -11.12
CA ILE A 156 5.66 -7.27 -9.66
C ILE A 156 6.08 -8.57 -8.99
N ILE A 157 5.52 -9.72 -9.40
CA ILE A 157 5.84 -11.03 -8.82
C ILE A 157 7.33 -11.33 -8.94
N LEU A 158 7.89 -11.24 -10.16
CA LEU A 158 9.29 -11.60 -10.40
C LEU A 158 10.25 -10.66 -9.66
N SER A 159 9.97 -9.35 -9.67
CA SER A 159 10.82 -8.37 -8.99
C SER A 159 10.75 -8.52 -7.47
N TYR A 160 9.54 -8.71 -6.92
CA TYR A 160 9.34 -8.93 -5.49
C TYR A 160 10.02 -10.20 -5.01
N VAL A 161 9.73 -11.34 -5.65
CA VAL A 161 10.29 -12.65 -5.27
C VAL A 161 11.81 -12.64 -5.38
N ALA A 162 12.37 -12.10 -6.47
CA ALA A 162 13.82 -11.98 -6.61
C ALA A 162 14.42 -11.09 -5.52
N SER A 163 13.80 -9.94 -5.23
CA SER A 163 14.35 -8.97 -4.27
C SER A 163 14.30 -9.50 -2.82
N VAL A 164 13.18 -10.12 -2.45
CA VAL A 164 13.03 -10.82 -1.16
C VAL A 164 14.02 -11.98 -1.07
N ALA A 165 14.10 -12.83 -2.09
CA ALA A 165 14.99 -14.00 -2.04
C ALA A 165 16.46 -13.59 -1.89
N ILE A 166 16.92 -12.58 -2.65
CA ILE A 166 18.30 -12.08 -2.57
C ILE A 166 18.55 -11.40 -1.22
N GLY A 167 17.68 -10.47 -0.82
CA GLY A 167 17.84 -9.73 0.43
C GLY A 167 17.79 -10.62 1.66
N TRP A 168 16.83 -11.54 1.70
CA TRP A 168 16.70 -12.49 2.81
C TRP A 168 17.86 -13.47 2.87
N SER A 169 18.34 -13.96 1.72
CA SER A 169 19.53 -14.83 1.69
C SER A 169 20.79 -14.10 2.20
N TYR A 170 20.93 -12.81 1.87
CA TYR A 170 22.02 -11.99 2.41
C TYR A 170 21.90 -11.85 3.93
N PHE A 171 20.71 -11.51 4.44
CA PHE A 171 20.47 -11.36 5.87
C PHE A 171 20.77 -12.66 6.64
N LEU A 172 20.28 -13.81 6.16
CA LEU A 172 20.55 -15.13 6.74
C LEU A 172 22.04 -15.52 6.73
N ALA A 173 22.84 -14.96 5.82
CA ALA A 173 24.27 -15.24 5.74
C ALA A 173 25.09 -14.44 6.76
N HIS A 174 24.57 -13.31 7.25
CA HIS A 174 25.28 -12.40 8.16
C HIS A 174 24.80 -12.51 9.61
N VAL A 175 23.58 -13.00 9.85
CA VAL A 175 23.04 -13.22 11.20
C VAL A 175 23.21 -14.69 11.62
N PRO A 176 23.81 -14.98 12.79
CA PRO A 176 23.95 -16.35 13.30
C PRO A 176 22.59 -17.01 13.58
N LYS A 177 22.49 -18.31 13.30
CA LYS A 177 21.25 -19.10 13.42
C LYS A 177 20.63 -19.11 14.82
N GLU A 178 21.43 -18.93 15.86
CA GLU A 178 20.99 -18.93 17.27
C GLU A 178 20.09 -17.74 17.63
N TYR A 179 20.09 -16.68 16.82
CA TYR A 179 19.24 -15.51 17.00
C TYR A 179 17.93 -15.60 16.21
N PHE A 180 17.67 -16.67 15.46
CA PHE A 180 16.41 -16.80 14.71
C PHE A 180 15.35 -17.56 15.50
N GLN A 181 14.27 -16.86 15.83
CA GLN A 181 13.07 -17.42 16.47
C GLN A 181 11.83 -16.96 15.70
N LEU A 182 11.83 -17.20 14.39
CA LEU A 182 10.82 -16.66 13.48
C LEU A 182 9.42 -17.20 13.79
N ASP A 183 8.47 -16.29 14.00
CA ASP A 183 7.06 -16.63 13.87
C ASP A 183 6.79 -16.95 12.40
N THR A 184 6.73 -18.24 12.11
CA THR A 184 6.58 -18.75 10.74
C THR A 184 5.23 -18.32 10.13
N SER A 185 4.17 -18.23 10.94
CA SER A 185 2.86 -17.82 10.45
C SER A 185 2.88 -16.34 10.06
N LYS A 186 3.37 -15.48 10.96
CA LYS A 186 3.50 -14.04 10.69
C LYS A 186 4.43 -13.77 9.51
N PHE A 187 5.58 -14.44 9.44
CA PHE A 187 6.53 -14.32 8.33
C PHE A 187 5.86 -14.55 6.97
N TRP A 188 5.10 -15.63 6.81
CA TRP A 188 4.42 -15.90 5.53
C TRP A 188 3.24 -14.98 5.26
N VAL A 189 2.52 -14.53 6.30
CA VAL A 189 1.48 -13.49 6.14
C VAL A 189 2.10 -12.21 5.60
N ASP A 190 3.25 -11.78 6.12
CA ASP A 190 3.94 -10.58 5.66
C ASP A 190 4.45 -10.73 4.23
N ILE A 191 5.10 -11.85 3.92
CA ILE A 191 5.67 -12.10 2.59
C ILE A 191 4.57 -12.24 1.52
N VAL A 192 3.55 -13.04 1.77
CA VAL A 192 2.47 -13.27 0.79
C VAL A 192 1.51 -12.08 0.75
N GLY A 193 1.16 -11.53 1.92
CA GLY A 193 0.33 -10.34 2.04
C GLY A 193 0.95 -9.14 1.33
N GLY A 194 2.23 -8.87 1.57
CA GLY A 194 2.98 -7.81 0.90
C GLY A 194 2.95 -7.92 -0.63
N LEU A 195 3.12 -9.12 -1.19
CA LEU A 195 3.01 -9.36 -2.63
C LEU A 195 1.62 -8.99 -3.17
N PHE A 196 0.57 -9.49 -2.53
CA PHE A 196 -0.79 -9.21 -2.97
C PHE A 196 -1.21 -7.76 -2.75
N THR A 197 -0.66 -7.08 -1.75
CA THR A 197 -0.82 -5.62 -1.62
C THR A 197 -0.25 -4.88 -2.83
N TYR A 198 0.97 -5.20 -3.28
CA TYR A 198 1.52 -4.57 -4.48
C TYR A 198 0.68 -4.87 -5.73
N ILE A 199 0.18 -6.11 -5.88
CA ILE A 199 -0.73 -6.47 -6.97
C ILE A 199 -2.04 -5.66 -6.89
N LEU A 200 -2.63 -5.51 -5.70
CA LEU A 200 -3.83 -4.72 -5.49
C LEU A 200 -3.63 -3.25 -5.83
N ILE A 201 -2.51 -2.64 -5.39
CA ILE A 201 -2.16 -1.24 -5.72
C ILE A 201 -2.12 -1.06 -7.25
N PHE A 202 -1.48 -1.99 -7.97
CA PHE A 202 -1.44 -1.98 -9.43
C PHE A 202 -2.83 -2.12 -10.08
N LEU A 203 -3.65 -3.04 -9.58
CA LEU A 203 -5.00 -3.30 -10.12
C LEU A 203 -5.97 -2.14 -9.84
N VAL A 204 -5.89 -1.54 -8.66
CA VAL A 204 -6.59 -0.31 -8.30
C VAL A 204 -6.20 0.81 -9.26
N ALA A 205 -4.91 1.00 -9.51
CA ALA A 205 -4.43 2.03 -10.44
C ALA A 205 -4.99 1.83 -11.85
N ILE A 206 -5.04 0.58 -12.34
CA ILE A 206 -5.72 0.24 -13.60
C ILE A 206 -7.20 0.61 -13.54
N LEU A 207 -7.91 0.20 -12.49
CA LEU A 207 -9.34 0.45 -12.35
C LEU A 207 -9.64 1.97 -12.34
N ILE A 208 -8.84 2.75 -11.61
CA ILE A 208 -8.90 4.22 -11.61
C ILE A 208 -8.68 4.75 -13.03
N GLY A 209 -7.63 4.28 -13.73
CA GLY A 209 -7.37 4.68 -15.12
C GLY A 209 -8.48 4.29 -16.10
N LEU A 210 -9.20 3.19 -15.82
CA LEU A 210 -10.35 2.77 -16.62
C LEU A 210 -11.56 3.69 -16.39
N LEU A 211 -11.85 4.03 -15.13
CA LEU A 211 -13.02 4.81 -14.71
C LEU A 211 -12.84 6.32 -14.92
N ILE A 212 -11.63 6.84 -14.82
CA ILE A 212 -11.30 8.26 -14.89
C ILE A 212 -10.61 8.57 -16.21
N GLY A 213 -11.13 9.56 -16.94
CA GLY A 213 -10.63 9.95 -18.26
C GLY A 213 -9.51 10.98 -18.23
N SER A 214 -9.42 11.76 -17.15
CA SER A 214 -8.39 12.80 -16.96
C SER A 214 -7.21 12.29 -16.13
N PRO A 215 -5.96 12.48 -16.58
CA PRO A 215 -4.77 12.14 -15.80
C PRO A 215 -4.72 12.84 -14.43
N ILE A 216 -5.05 14.13 -14.37
CA ILE A 216 -5.01 14.92 -13.12
C ILE A 216 -6.01 14.37 -12.11
N ALA A 217 -7.24 14.10 -12.55
CA ALA A 217 -8.25 13.52 -11.66
C ALA A 217 -7.86 12.11 -11.22
N ALA A 218 -7.27 11.31 -12.11
CA ALA A 218 -6.79 9.98 -11.77
C ALA A 218 -5.68 10.06 -10.70
N SER A 219 -4.77 11.04 -10.76
CA SER A 219 -3.75 11.27 -9.74
C SER A 219 -4.32 11.71 -8.39
N VAL A 220 -5.40 12.50 -8.35
CA VAL A 220 -6.06 12.87 -7.08
C VAL A 220 -6.73 11.65 -6.45
N VAL A 221 -7.45 10.86 -7.25
CA VAL A 221 -8.11 9.64 -6.76
C VAL A 221 -7.08 8.60 -6.33
N ALA A 222 -6.00 8.47 -7.09
CA ALA A 222 -4.85 7.65 -6.74
C ALA A 222 -4.33 7.95 -5.33
N PHE A 223 -4.05 9.23 -5.08
CA PHE A 223 -3.53 9.68 -3.80
C PHE A 223 -4.51 9.37 -2.66
N GLY A 224 -5.80 9.66 -2.85
CA GLY A 224 -6.83 9.31 -1.87
C GLY A 224 -6.90 7.80 -1.57
N VAL A 225 -6.81 6.94 -2.60
CA VAL A 225 -6.84 5.49 -2.41
C VAL A 225 -5.60 4.96 -1.69
N MET A 226 -4.41 5.52 -1.95
CA MET A 226 -3.19 5.14 -1.24
C MET A 226 -3.22 5.50 0.26
N LEU A 227 -4.05 6.47 0.64
CA LEU A 227 -4.21 6.93 2.02
C LEU A 227 -5.39 6.26 2.75
N ILE A 228 -6.08 5.29 2.13
CA ILE A 228 -7.24 4.61 2.73
C ILE A 228 -6.94 4.04 4.13
N PRO A 229 -5.89 3.23 4.35
CA PRO A 229 -5.60 2.70 5.68
C PRO A 229 -5.32 3.80 6.71
N ASN A 230 -4.56 4.82 6.30
CA ASN A 230 -4.16 5.95 7.15
C ASN A 230 -5.32 6.88 7.55
N VAL A 231 -6.48 6.74 6.91
CA VAL A 231 -7.69 7.52 7.24
C VAL A 231 -8.72 6.64 7.93
N LEU A 232 -8.96 5.43 7.41
CA LEU A 232 -10.00 4.56 7.93
C LEU A 232 -9.63 3.92 9.27
N ASN A 233 -8.41 3.41 9.46
CA ASN A 233 -8.02 2.79 10.73
C ASN A 233 -8.09 3.80 11.89
N PRO A 234 -7.46 5.00 11.81
CA PRO A 234 -7.57 5.96 12.90
C PRO A 234 -9.02 6.40 13.15
N THR A 235 -9.84 6.48 12.10
CA THR A 235 -11.27 6.76 12.29
C THR A 235 -11.95 5.64 13.08
N MET A 236 -11.68 4.37 12.77
CA MET A 236 -12.22 3.22 13.48
C MET A 236 -11.73 3.14 14.92
N ASP A 237 -10.44 3.35 15.15
CA ASP A 237 -9.85 3.44 16.49
C ASP A 237 -10.47 4.54 17.33
N ASN A 238 -10.65 5.74 16.76
CA ASN A 238 -11.29 6.86 17.43
C ASN A 238 -12.74 6.52 17.81
N PHE A 239 -13.51 5.93 16.88
CA PHE A 239 -14.87 5.47 17.17
C PHE A 239 -14.90 4.43 18.30
N TYR A 240 -13.98 3.47 18.28
CA TYR A 240 -13.90 2.45 19.33
C TYR A 240 -13.61 3.08 20.69
N ARG A 241 -12.59 3.96 20.77
CA ARG A 241 -12.19 4.64 22.01
C ARG A 241 -13.30 5.53 22.58
N PHE A 242 -14.16 6.11 21.74
CA PHE A 242 -15.31 6.88 22.22
C PHE A 242 -16.45 6.00 22.76
N ILE A 243 -16.66 4.81 22.19
CA ILE A 243 -17.74 3.90 22.61
C ILE A 243 -17.32 3.07 23.83
N TRP A 244 -16.05 2.63 23.87
CA TRP A 244 -15.45 1.79 24.90
C TRP A 244 -14.17 2.42 25.46
N PRO A 245 -14.28 3.52 26.22
CA PRO A 245 -13.11 4.25 26.72
C PRO A 245 -12.25 3.44 27.72
N ASP A 246 -12.86 2.51 28.45
CA ASP A 246 -12.20 1.80 29.55
C ASP A 246 -11.55 0.47 29.15
N GLU A 247 -11.76 -0.02 27.92
CA GLU A 247 -11.30 -1.35 27.50
C GLU A 247 -9.82 -1.40 27.08
N GLY A 248 -9.21 -0.24 26.85
CA GLY A 248 -7.81 -0.11 26.46
C GLY A 248 -7.46 -0.91 25.20
N GLU A 249 -6.17 -1.20 25.03
CA GLU A 249 -5.66 -1.93 23.85
C GLU A 249 -6.16 -3.38 23.80
N ALA A 250 -6.25 -4.07 24.95
CA ALA A 250 -6.68 -5.46 25.03
C ALA A 250 -8.06 -5.71 24.40
N GLY A 251 -9.01 -4.77 24.59
CA GLY A 251 -10.34 -4.83 23.98
C GLY A 251 -10.33 -4.69 22.46
N MET A 252 -9.37 -3.94 21.90
CA MET A 252 -9.29 -3.63 20.47
C MET A 252 -8.89 -4.82 19.59
N THR A 253 -8.48 -5.97 20.16
CA THR A 253 -7.97 -7.14 19.40
C THR A 253 -8.84 -7.53 18.19
N ASN A 254 -10.17 -7.54 18.35
CA ASN A 254 -11.08 -7.91 17.25
C ASN A 254 -11.19 -6.82 16.19
N LEU A 255 -11.11 -5.54 16.60
CA LEU A 255 -11.07 -4.41 15.70
C LEU A 255 -9.79 -4.44 14.87
N LEU A 256 -8.63 -4.60 15.51
CA LEU A 256 -7.33 -4.64 14.84
C LEU A 256 -7.24 -5.79 13.83
N LYS A 257 -7.79 -6.97 14.16
CA LYS A 257 -7.94 -8.09 13.19
C LYS A 257 -8.84 -7.74 12.00
N PHE A 258 -9.82 -6.85 12.20
CA PHE A 258 -10.64 -6.34 11.10
C PHE A 258 -9.88 -5.27 10.28
N GLU A 259 -9.06 -4.44 10.90
CA GLU A 259 -8.22 -3.47 10.21
C GLU A 259 -7.24 -4.13 9.25
N ASP A 260 -6.80 -5.37 9.50
CA ASP A 260 -6.00 -6.13 8.54
C ASP A 260 -6.67 -6.27 7.15
N TYR A 261 -8.01 -6.23 7.06
CA TYR A 261 -8.74 -6.24 5.78
C TYR A 261 -8.67 -4.90 5.05
N ILE A 262 -8.40 -3.81 5.77
CA ILE A 262 -8.15 -2.47 5.23
C ILE A 262 -6.66 -2.33 4.88
N ASN A 263 -5.78 -2.87 5.73
CA ASN A 263 -4.33 -2.88 5.57
C ASN A 263 -3.84 -3.71 4.38
N VAL A 264 -4.73 -4.40 3.64
CA VAL A 264 -4.39 -5.01 2.34
C VAL A 264 -3.84 -4.01 1.32
N PHE A 265 -4.00 -2.70 1.54
CA PHE A 265 -3.39 -1.62 0.73
C PHE A 265 -2.08 -1.07 1.31
N SER A 266 -1.64 -1.53 2.48
CA SER A 266 -0.35 -1.18 3.08
C SER A 266 0.53 -2.44 3.26
N PRO A 267 1.56 -2.63 2.42
CA PRO A 267 2.36 -3.85 2.48
C PRO A 267 3.13 -3.89 3.80
N PHE A 268 3.24 -5.07 4.40
CA PHE A 268 3.89 -5.33 5.69
C PHE A 268 3.21 -4.64 6.90
N SER A 269 1.93 -4.26 6.79
CA SER A 269 1.15 -3.67 7.89
C SER A 269 0.07 -4.60 8.44
N PHE A 270 0.23 -5.92 8.29
CA PHE A 270 -0.66 -6.90 8.89
C PHE A 270 -0.24 -7.11 10.35
N GLU A 271 -1.18 -6.95 11.27
CA GLU A 271 -0.95 -7.11 12.70
C GLU A 271 -1.07 -8.59 13.09
N SER A 272 -2.14 -9.24 12.64
CA SER A 272 -2.43 -10.63 12.99
C SER A 272 -1.62 -11.63 12.16
N PRO A 273 -1.17 -12.76 12.75
CA PRO A 273 -0.59 -13.89 12.00
C PRO A 273 -1.64 -14.68 11.19
N SER A 274 -2.85 -14.13 10.98
CA SER A 274 -3.95 -14.80 10.30
C SER A 274 -3.93 -14.61 8.78
N PHE A 275 -3.94 -15.73 8.05
CA PHE A 275 -4.06 -15.72 6.58
C PHE A 275 -5.40 -15.22 6.03
N LYS A 276 -6.41 -14.94 6.87
CA LYS A 276 -7.74 -14.55 6.39
C LYS A 276 -7.71 -13.26 5.55
N SER A 277 -6.98 -12.25 6.01
CA SER A 277 -6.83 -10.97 5.30
C SER A 277 -6.01 -11.12 4.02
N VAL A 278 -5.02 -12.01 4.01
CA VAL A 278 -4.28 -12.40 2.80
C VAL A 278 -5.20 -13.07 1.79
N ILE A 279 -6.00 -14.06 2.20
CA ILE A 279 -6.99 -14.72 1.32
C ILE A 279 -7.99 -13.70 0.75
N PHE A 280 -8.45 -12.77 1.58
CA PHE A 280 -9.31 -11.67 1.13
C PHE A 280 -8.62 -10.82 0.05
N SER A 281 -7.34 -10.46 0.22
CA SER A 281 -6.57 -9.71 -0.78
C SER A 281 -6.44 -10.44 -2.13
N VAL A 282 -6.31 -11.78 -2.09
CA VAL A 282 -6.29 -12.64 -3.29
C VAL A 282 -7.63 -12.58 -4.02
N ILE A 283 -8.73 -12.80 -3.29
CA ILE A 283 -10.09 -12.76 -3.84
C ILE A 283 -10.37 -11.38 -4.44
N LEU A 284 -10.02 -10.32 -3.72
CA LEU A 284 -10.19 -8.94 -4.17
C LEU A 284 -9.39 -8.66 -5.45
N SER A 285 -8.16 -9.16 -5.55
CA SER A 285 -7.34 -9.06 -6.76
C SER A 285 -8.01 -9.72 -7.98
N ILE A 286 -8.57 -10.93 -7.80
CA ILE A 286 -9.30 -11.64 -8.85
C ILE A 286 -10.53 -10.83 -9.30
N LEU A 287 -11.31 -10.31 -8.34
CA LEU A 287 -12.47 -9.47 -8.63
C LEU A 287 -12.09 -8.20 -9.39
N MET A 288 -10.97 -7.54 -9.04
CA MET A 288 -10.47 -6.36 -9.74
C MET A 288 -10.01 -6.67 -11.17
N ILE A 289 -9.40 -7.84 -11.41
CA ILE A 289 -9.05 -8.29 -12.77
C ILE A 289 -10.33 -8.46 -13.59
N ILE A 290 -11.33 -9.16 -13.06
CA ILE A 290 -12.62 -9.38 -13.73
C ILE A 290 -13.31 -8.05 -14.02
N ALA A 291 -13.38 -7.15 -13.03
CA ALA A 291 -13.95 -5.81 -13.19
C ALA A 291 -13.22 -5.02 -14.28
N SER A 292 -11.89 -5.05 -14.29
CA SER A 292 -11.07 -4.35 -15.30
C SER A 292 -11.34 -4.87 -16.72
N LEU A 293 -11.46 -6.19 -16.89
CA LEU A 293 -11.82 -6.80 -18.18
C LEU A 293 -13.20 -6.35 -18.67
N ILE A 294 -14.19 -6.33 -17.77
CA ILE A 294 -15.56 -5.92 -18.09
C ILE A 294 -15.61 -4.42 -18.44
N LEU A 295 -14.98 -3.57 -17.62
CA LEU A 295 -14.96 -2.13 -17.82
C LEU A 295 -14.26 -1.75 -19.13
N TYR A 296 -13.11 -2.35 -19.42
CA TYR A 296 -12.38 -2.06 -20.67
C TYR A 296 -13.17 -2.53 -21.91
N LYS A 297 -13.91 -3.64 -21.81
CA LYS A 297 -14.81 -4.08 -22.89
C LYS A 297 -15.95 -3.09 -23.13
N LYS A 298 -16.58 -2.59 -22.06
CA LYS A 298 -17.74 -1.66 -22.12
C LYS A 298 -17.36 -0.20 -22.37
N GLN A 299 -16.08 0.12 -22.38
CA GLN A 299 -15.64 1.50 -22.56
C GLN A 299 -15.91 2.04 -23.96
N HIS A 300 -16.61 3.18 -24.05
CA HIS A 300 -16.79 3.91 -25.31
C HIS A 300 -15.57 4.78 -25.63
N ILE A 301 -15.03 4.68 -26.86
CA ILE A 301 -13.85 5.43 -27.32
C ILE A 301 -14.18 6.93 -27.47
N GLU A 302 -15.42 7.25 -27.83
CA GLU A 302 -15.93 8.60 -28.07
C GLU A 302 -15.96 9.48 -26.81
N ARG A 303 -15.86 8.89 -25.62
CA ARG A 303 -15.75 9.62 -24.35
C ARG A 303 -14.30 9.92 -23.94
N SER A 304 -13.34 9.75 -24.84
CA SER A 304 -11.97 10.23 -24.65
C SER A 304 -11.96 11.77 -24.56
N GLY A 305 -11.74 12.30 -23.37
CA GLY A 305 -11.76 13.75 -23.08
C GLY A 305 -12.72 14.17 -21.96
N TYR A 306 -13.63 13.29 -21.53
CA TYR A 306 -14.45 13.54 -20.34
C TYR A 306 -13.68 13.20 -19.06
N LEU A 307 -13.98 13.93 -17.98
CA LEU A 307 -13.38 13.68 -16.66
C LEU A 307 -13.59 12.23 -16.19
N PHE A 308 -14.80 11.70 -16.38
CA PHE A 308 -15.14 10.30 -16.09
C PHE A 308 -15.43 9.55 -17.39
N ALA A 309 -14.84 8.36 -17.53
CA ALA A 309 -15.10 7.48 -18.66
C ALA A 309 -16.58 7.02 -18.67
N PHE A 310 -17.13 6.74 -17.49
CA PHE A 310 -18.53 6.35 -17.32
C PHE A 310 -19.31 7.44 -16.58
N PRO A 311 -20.54 7.78 -16.99
CA PRO A 311 -21.27 8.89 -16.37
C PRO A 311 -21.70 8.59 -14.94
N TRP A 312 -21.99 7.31 -14.63
CA TRP A 312 -22.42 6.89 -13.30
C TRP A 312 -21.32 7.04 -12.23
N VAL A 313 -20.03 7.02 -12.63
CA VAL A 313 -18.88 7.14 -11.71
C VAL A 313 -18.83 8.48 -10.98
N LYS A 314 -19.45 9.53 -11.55
CA LYS A 314 -19.51 10.86 -10.94
C LYS A 314 -20.03 10.80 -9.49
N TRP A 315 -21.10 10.05 -9.25
CA TRP A 315 -21.78 10.05 -7.96
C TRP A 315 -21.02 9.27 -6.88
N PRO A 316 -20.58 8.01 -7.12
CA PRO A 316 -19.70 7.31 -6.19
C PRO A 316 -18.43 8.10 -5.90
N PHE A 317 -17.82 8.72 -6.92
CA PHE A 317 -16.63 9.55 -6.73
C PHE A 317 -16.90 10.70 -5.75
N LEU A 318 -17.96 11.48 -5.98
CA LEU A 318 -18.30 12.61 -5.10
C LEU A 318 -18.57 12.16 -3.66
N VAL A 319 -19.36 11.12 -3.47
CA VAL A 319 -19.73 10.64 -2.13
C VAL A 319 -18.49 10.11 -1.40
N LEU A 320 -17.75 9.19 -2.01
CA LEU A 320 -16.59 8.56 -1.39
C LEU A 320 -15.47 9.55 -1.13
N PHE A 321 -15.20 10.46 -2.07
CA PHE A 321 -14.19 11.51 -1.88
C PHE A 321 -14.56 12.43 -0.72
N SER A 322 -15.82 12.83 -0.62
CA SER A 322 -16.26 13.76 0.44
C SER A 322 -16.24 13.09 1.81
N LEU A 323 -16.68 11.83 1.89
CA LEU A 323 -16.58 11.03 3.11
C LEU A 323 -15.12 10.87 3.54
N PHE A 324 -14.22 10.58 2.59
CA PHE A 324 -12.80 10.45 2.86
C PHE A 324 -12.20 11.75 3.41
N VAL A 325 -12.50 12.90 2.80
CA VAL A 325 -12.07 14.21 3.30
C VAL A 325 -12.65 14.50 4.68
N GLY A 326 -13.91 14.14 4.93
CA GLY A 326 -14.55 14.27 6.23
C GLY A 326 -13.83 13.49 7.32
N MET A 327 -13.59 12.20 7.10
CA MET A 327 -12.86 11.32 8.03
C MET A 327 -11.43 11.84 8.27
N ALA A 328 -10.70 12.18 7.21
CA ALA A 328 -9.35 12.71 7.32
C ALA A 328 -9.29 14.01 8.15
N THR A 329 -10.23 14.94 7.91
CA THR A 329 -10.30 16.21 8.65
C THR A 329 -10.63 15.97 10.13
N ALA A 330 -11.54 15.05 10.43
CA ALA A 330 -11.91 14.71 11.80
C ALA A 330 -10.73 14.07 12.56
N ASN A 331 -9.98 13.17 11.92
CA ASN A 331 -8.78 12.55 12.50
C ASN A 331 -7.70 13.60 12.84
N LEU A 332 -7.49 14.57 11.93
CA LEU A 332 -6.56 15.67 12.18
C LEU A 332 -7.02 16.54 13.36
N ALA A 333 -8.31 16.87 13.42
CA ALA A 333 -8.84 17.74 14.47
C ALA A 333 -8.74 17.13 15.88
N ILE A 334 -8.89 15.80 16.02
CA ILE A 334 -8.65 15.11 17.30
C ILE A 334 -7.22 15.29 17.78
N THR A 335 -6.26 15.20 16.87
CA THR A 335 -4.83 15.28 17.19
C THR A 335 -4.48 16.64 17.79
N ASP A 336 -5.17 17.70 17.37
CA ASP A 336 -4.85 19.08 17.74
C ASP A 336 -5.68 19.64 18.91
N THR A 337 -6.87 19.09 19.20
CA THR A 337 -7.86 19.79 20.05
C THR A 337 -8.61 18.94 21.10
N GLU A 338 -8.18 17.71 21.38
CA GLU A 338 -8.83 16.80 22.36
C GLU A 338 -10.37 16.77 22.22
N LEU A 339 -10.86 16.57 20.99
CA LEU A 339 -12.29 16.60 20.71
C LEU A 339 -13.01 15.43 21.39
N GLY A 340 -14.10 15.74 22.11
CA GLY A 340 -15.09 14.73 22.49
C GLY A 340 -15.86 14.19 21.27
N PHE A 341 -16.58 13.08 21.45
CA PHE A 341 -17.28 12.35 20.39
C PHE A 341 -18.17 13.23 19.48
N ILE A 342 -18.96 14.13 20.08
CA ILE A 342 -19.85 15.04 19.32
C ILE A 342 -19.02 16.02 18.47
N GLY A 343 -17.91 16.53 19.01
CA GLY A 343 -17.00 17.42 18.30
C GLY A 343 -16.36 16.73 17.10
N TYR A 344 -15.92 15.48 17.27
CA TYR A 344 -15.37 14.66 16.19
C TYR A 344 -16.39 14.43 15.06
N LEU A 345 -17.63 14.04 15.41
CA LEU A 345 -18.71 13.87 14.43
C LEU A 345 -19.06 15.18 13.71
N ALA A 346 -19.12 16.30 14.43
CA ALA A 346 -19.43 17.61 13.86
C ALA A 346 -18.37 18.03 12.82
N TRP A 347 -17.09 17.84 13.13
CA TRP A 347 -15.99 18.08 12.19
C TRP A 347 -16.09 17.16 10.96
N GLY A 348 -16.28 15.85 11.16
CA GLY A 348 -16.38 14.90 10.06
C GLY A 348 -17.56 15.16 9.13
N ILE A 349 -18.75 15.39 9.68
CA ILE A 349 -19.96 15.69 8.90
C ILE A 349 -19.84 17.05 8.21
N GLY A 350 -19.39 18.07 8.93
CA GLY A 350 -19.20 19.43 8.40
C GLY A 350 -18.24 19.44 7.22
N ALA A 351 -17.07 18.81 7.35
CA ALA A 351 -16.08 18.68 6.29
C ALA A 351 -16.58 17.82 5.12
N THR A 352 -17.37 16.77 5.38
CA THR A 352 -18.01 15.97 4.32
C THR A 352 -18.97 16.82 3.49
N ILE A 353 -19.86 17.59 4.12
CA ILE A 353 -20.84 18.44 3.42
C ILE A 353 -20.12 19.54 2.63
N ALA A 354 -19.15 20.21 3.26
CA ALA A 354 -18.39 21.28 2.62
C ALA A 354 -17.60 20.77 1.40
N SER A 355 -16.90 19.65 1.53
CA SER A 355 -16.13 19.05 0.43
C SER A 355 -17.05 18.54 -0.69
N PHE A 356 -18.23 17.99 -0.37
CA PHE A 356 -19.21 17.57 -1.37
C PHE A 356 -19.73 18.75 -2.20
N ILE A 357 -20.10 19.85 -1.55
CA ILE A 357 -20.56 21.08 -2.23
C ILE A 357 -19.44 21.66 -3.09
N LEU A 358 -18.21 21.74 -2.56
CA LEU A 358 -17.05 22.24 -3.29
C LEU A 358 -16.73 21.37 -4.52
N ALA A 359 -16.71 20.05 -4.35
CA ALA A 359 -16.44 19.12 -5.44
C ALA A 359 -17.54 19.20 -6.52
N LEU A 360 -18.81 19.32 -6.13
CA LEU A 360 -19.91 19.56 -7.07
C LEU A 360 -19.75 20.87 -7.85
N TYR A 361 -19.38 21.95 -7.16
CA TYR A 361 -19.12 23.25 -7.79
C TYR A 361 -17.97 23.16 -8.81
N ILE A 362 -16.84 22.56 -8.42
CA ILE A 362 -15.68 22.37 -9.29
C ILE A 362 -16.06 21.52 -10.51
N LEU A 363 -16.76 20.40 -10.32
CA LEU A 363 -17.19 19.53 -11.43
C LEU A 363 -18.11 20.26 -12.41
N ASN A 364 -19.01 21.11 -11.92
CA ASN A 364 -19.90 21.90 -12.77
C ASN A 364 -19.13 23.00 -13.53
N LYS A 365 -18.16 23.65 -12.90
CA LYS A 365 -17.31 24.66 -13.56
C LYS A 365 -16.37 24.02 -14.59
N MET A 366 -15.77 22.88 -14.28
CA MET A 366 -14.89 22.15 -15.19
C MET A 366 -15.62 21.51 -16.37
N ARG A 367 -16.93 21.21 -16.24
CA ARG A 367 -17.75 20.73 -17.37
C ARG A 367 -17.68 21.70 -18.56
N GLY A 368 -17.64 23.01 -18.32
CA GLY A 368 -17.48 24.01 -19.36
C GLY A 368 -16.12 23.91 -20.08
N LEU A 369 -15.04 23.68 -19.34
CA LEU A 369 -13.68 23.60 -19.89
C LEU A 369 -13.44 22.33 -20.74
N PHE A 370 -13.95 21.17 -20.29
CA PHE A 370 -13.80 19.91 -21.03
C PHE A 370 -14.77 19.76 -22.22
N GLN A 371 -15.85 20.54 -22.27
CA GLN A 371 -16.75 20.59 -23.44
C GLN A 371 -16.26 21.55 -24.53
N MET A 372 -15.51 22.62 -24.18
CA MET A 372 -14.94 23.54 -25.17
C MET A 372 -13.84 22.91 -26.05
N SER A 373 -13.23 21.79 -25.66
CA SER A 373 -12.30 21.06 -26.54
C SER A 373 -12.99 20.36 -27.73
N LYS A 374 -14.32 20.45 -27.86
CA LYS A 374 -15.07 20.02 -29.06
C LYS A 374 -15.14 21.10 -30.14
N ALA A 375 -14.71 22.33 -29.84
CA ALA A 375 -14.64 23.43 -30.80
C ALA A 375 -13.17 23.78 -31.03
N ASN A 376 -12.49 22.97 -31.84
CA ASN A 376 -11.34 23.31 -32.69
C ASN A 376 -10.91 22.09 -33.49
#